data_AF-A0A965SQM8-F1
#
_entry.id   AF-A0A965SQM8-F1
#
_cell.length_a   1.000
_cell.length_b   1.000
_cell.length_c   1.000
_cell.angle_alpha   90.00
_cell.angle_beta   90.00
_cell.angle_gamma   90.00
#
_symmetry.space_group_name_H-M   'P 1'
#
loop_
_entity.id
_entity.type
_entity.pdbx_description
1 polymer ?
#
loop_
_entity_poly.entity_id
_entity_poly.type
_entity_poly.pdbx_seq_one_letter_code
_entity_poly.pdbx_strand_id
1 'polypeptide(L)'
;MVGDNQWPIVKLNCWITNASAEIEWIKNQAVSIPNPIREKNPCYFLHPRSAWFDYLIHEIQGKYFSILVIRSINFIAFLIGLNRTIYVGNQPVSTSIWSNNDQIEISELCEKLSKTYSKHYIGVRNVLPHSHLDLIQKIEKLGFYALPSRVIYEFDLSNGEQTNHSHLKRDLTYQRKTALSSRIAMQLSSDQLSRIHHLYTEIYIKKHSPLNAQYTVEFFRDMLSSGVMRCIILQDSNELIHAFALLYQRGQTLVVPALGYDNEKDKNGLYRILFATIYSYIKQQKLYLNYSSGAGEFKRNRGGIPRLEYVYLKPPLHSKFRKFILSKLSQKLGSITIKKLIEMGA
;
A
#
# COMPACT_ATOMS: atom_id res chain seq x y z
N MET A 1 9.47 -10.52 -20.14
CA MET A 1 8.40 -11.14 -19.32
C MET A 1 8.93 -11.27 -17.91
N VAL A 2 8.31 -10.60 -16.94
CA VAL A 2 8.67 -10.76 -15.53
C VAL A 2 8.05 -12.08 -15.10
N GLY A 3 8.86 -13.07 -14.78
CA GLY A 3 8.38 -14.30 -14.16
C GLY A 3 7.73 -13.97 -12.82
N ASP A 4 6.76 -14.77 -12.41
CA ASP A 4 6.13 -14.70 -11.10
C ASP A 4 7.14 -15.06 -9.99
N ASN A 5 8.13 -14.19 -9.78
CA ASN A 5 9.20 -14.40 -8.81
C ASN A 5 8.59 -14.45 -7.42
N GLN A 6 8.87 -15.55 -6.73
CA GLN A 6 8.36 -15.79 -5.40
C GLN A 6 9.02 -14.83 -4.42
N TRP A 7 8.24 -14.30 -3.48
CA TRP A 7 8.75 -13.52 -2.37
C TRP A 7 9.74 -14.37 -1.55
N PRO A 8 10.90 -13.82 -1.13
CA PRO A 8 11.80 -14.55 -0.25
C PRO A 8 11.12 -14.94 1.06
N ILE A 9 11.43 -16.13 1.56
CA ILE A 9 10.89 -16.64 2.82
C ILE A 9 11.83 -16.20 3.94
N VAL A 10 11.54 -15.04 4.52
CA VAL A 10 12.25 -14.50 5.69
C VAL A 10 11.26 -14.00 6.73
N LYS A 11 11.73 -13.82 7.97
CA LYS A 11 10.89 -13.24 9.03
C LYS A 11 10.53 -11.80 8.69
N LEU A 12 9.28 -11.41 8.91
CA LEU A 12 8.78 -10.08 8.55
C LEU A 12 9.55 -8.95 9.23
N ASN A 13 10.06 -9.17 10.45
CA ASN A 13 10.86 -8.18 11.19
C ASN A 13 12.26 -7.94 10.59
N CYS A 14 12.77 -8.86 9.75
CA CYS A 14 13.96 -8.60 8.95
C CYS A 14 13.72 -7.52 7.90
N TRP A 15 12.46 -7.33 7.47
CA TRP A 15 12.07 -6.37 6.46
C TRP A 15 11.43 -5.11 7.03
N ILE A 16 10.61 -5.22 8.07
CA ILE A 16 9.83 -4.12 8.64
C ILE A 16 10.03 -4.13 10.16
N THR A 17 10.77 -3.16 10.69
CA THR A 17 11.13 -3.15 12.11
C THR A 17 9.93 -2.92 13.04
N ASN A 18 8.86 -2.28 12.54
CA ASN A 18 7.64 -2.00 13.29
C ASN A 18 6.45 -2.93 12.92
N ALA A 19 6.70 -4.13 12.40
CA ALA A 19 5.66 -4.99 11.82
C ALA A 19 4.48 -5.34 12.75
N SER A 20 4.71 -5.57 14.05
CA SER A 20 3.69 -6.08 15.00
C SER A 20 2.91 -7.31 14.51
N ALA A 21 3.47 -8.07 13.58
CA ALA A 21 2.89 -9.23 12.95
C ALA A 21 4.01 -10.11 12.40
N GLU A 22 3.69 -11.38 12.20
CA GLU A 22 4.46 -12.32 11.42
C GLU A 22 3.81 -12.50 10.03
N ILE A 23 4.58 -13.03 9.09
CA ILE A 23 4.09 -13.41 7.76
C ILE A 23 4.28 -14.92 7.58
N GLU A 24 3.19 -15.61 7.26
CA GLU A 24 3.20 -17.01 6.87
C GLU A 24 2.85 -17.10 5.38
N TRP A 25 3.64 -17.86 4.62
CA TRP A 25 3.34 -18.12 3.22
C TRP A 25 2.56 -19.44 3.12
N ILE A 26 1.26 -19.34 2.82
CA ILE A 26 0.39 -20.51 2.64
C ILE A 26 0.05 -20.61 1.15
N LYS A 27 0.50 -21.68 0.50
CA LYS A 27 0.57 -21.75 -0.98
C LYS A 27 1.38 -20.54 -1.49
N ASN A 28 0.81 -19.74 -2.39
CA ASN A 28 1.44 -18.53 -2.93
C ASN A 28 0.98 -17.25 -2.24
N GLN A 29 0.19 -17.35 -1.16
CA GLN A 29 -0.41 -16.19 -0.50
C GLN A 29 0.29 -15.86 0.81
N ALA A 30 0.61 -14.58 0.97
CA ALA A 30 1.06 -14.01 2.22
C ALA A 30 -0.12 -13.90 3.21
N VAL A 31 0.04 -14.45 4.41
CA VAL A 31 -0.90 -14.34 5.51
C VAL A 31 -0.21 -13.63 6.67
N SER A 32 -0.66 -12.42 7.01
CA SER A 32 -0.09 -11.70 8.15
C SER A 32 -0.84 -12.06 9.43
N ILE A 33 -0.13 -12.55 10.42
CA ILE A 33 -0.67 -12.97 11.72
C ILE A 33 -0.21 -11.97 12.77
N PRO A 34 -1.11 -11.32 13.52
CA PRO A 34 -0.74 -10.27 14.46
C PRO A 34 0.01 -10.85 15.67
N ASN A 35 1.04 -10.16 16.13
CA ASN A 35 1.79 -10.56 17.31
C ASN A 35 0.98 -10.26 18.59
N PRO A 36 1.16 -11.05 19.67
CA PRO A 36 0.57 -10.73 20.97
C PRO A 36 1.07 -9.40 21.54
N ILE A 37 2.36 -9.10 21.28
CA ILE A 37 3.02 -7.86 21.68
C ILE A 37 2.93 -6.86 20.53
N ARG A 38 2.46 -5.67 20.86
CA ARG A 38 2.33 -4.56 19.93
C ARG A 38 3.58 -3.70 19.97
N GLU A 39 4.22 -3.49 18.82
CA GLU A 39 5.38 -2.61 18.70
C GLU A 39 5.03 -1.15 18.99
N LYS A 40 6.06 -0.35 19.27
CA LYS A 40 5.93 1.11 19.26
C LYS A 40 5.74 1.57 17.81
N ASN A 41 4.73 2.40 17.57
CA ASN A 41 4.34 2.86 16.22
C ASN A 41 4.12 1.70 15.23
N PRO A 42 3.18 0.77 15.52
CA PRO A 42 2.96 -0.42 14.71
C PRO A 42 2.63 -0.07 13.26
N CYS A 43 3.20 -0.80 12.30
CA CYS A 43 3.01 -0.56 10.89
C CYS A 43 1.52 -0.58 10.52
N TYR A 44 1.04 0.49 9.88
CA TYR A 44 -0.39 0.72 9.70
C TYR A 44 -1.08 -0.40 8.93
N PHE A 45 -0.46 -0.93 7.88
CA PHE A 45 -1.09 -1.93 7.01
C PHE A 45 -1.02 -3.37 7.57
N LEU A 46 -0.32 -3.57 8.69
CA LEU A 46 -0.26 -4.84 9.42
C LEU A 46 -1.16 -4.84 10.65
N HIS A 47 -1.67 -3.67 11.05
CA HIS A 47 -2.43 -3.53 12.30
C HIS A 47 -3.62 -2.55 12.15
N PRO A 48 -4.88 -3.01 12.15
CA PRO A 48 -6.05 -2.15 11.87
C PRO A 48 -6.19 -0.96 12.82
N ARG A 49 -5.87 -1.14 14.11
CA ARG A 49 -5.89 0.00 15.05
C ARG A 49 -4.88 1.10 14.69
N SER A 50 -3.76 0.71 14.09
CA SER A 50 -2.77 1.67 13.60
C SER A 50 -3.31 2.41 12.39
N ALA A 51 -3.82 1.68 11.39
CA ALA A 51 -4.43 2.26 10.18
C ALA A 51 -5.58 3.23 10.48
N TRP A 52 -6.51 2.87 11.36
CA TRP A 52 -7.77 3.60 11.50
C TRP A 52 -7.80 4.62 12.63
N PHE A 53 -6.93 4.47 13.63
CA PHE A 53 -6.95 5.35 14.81
C PHE A 53 -5.62 6.04 15.03
N ASP A 54 -4.52 5.30 15.15
CA ASP A 54 -3.24 5.93 15.48
C ASP A 54 -2.75 6.84 14.36
N TYR A 55 -2.97 6.45 13.10
CA TYR A 55 -2.62 7.27 11.94
C TYR A 55 -3.45 8.56 11.92
N LEU A 56 -4.76 8.46 12.16
CA LEU A 56 -5.64 9.62 12.26
C LEU A 56 -5.21 10.56 13.40
N ILE A 57 -4.89 10.01 14.57
CA ILE A 57 -4.38 10.78 15.72
C ILE A 57 -3.09 11.52 15.36
N HIS A 58 -2.20 10.88 14.60
CA HIS A 58 -0.95 11.47 14.13
C HIS A 58 -1.18 12.63 13.14
N GLU A 59 -2.22 12.58 12.30
CA GLU A 59 -2.52 13.62 11.31
C GLU A 59 -3.23 14.84 11.88
N ILE A 60 -4.18 14.66 12.82
CA ILE A 60 -5.05 15.77 13.30
C ILE A 60 -4.43 16.64 14.40
N GLN A 61 -3.11 16.64 14.55
CA GLN A 61 -2.36 17.22 15.67
C GLN A 61 -2.95 18.54 16.20
N GLY A 62 -2.99 18.69 17.53
CA GLY A 62 -3.53 19.88 18.21
C GLY A 62 -5.03 19.86 18.49
N LYS A 63 -5.80 18.88 17.96
CA LYS A 63 -7.24 18.72 18.25
C LYS A 63 -7.50 17.80 19.44
N TYR A 64 -7.16 18.25 20.66
CA TYR A 64 -7.16 17.43 21.88
C TYR A 64 -8.47 16.67 22.16
N PHE A 65 -9.63 17.32 22.03
CA PHE A 65 -10.92 16.66 22.24
C PHE A 65 -11.19 15.55 21.22
N SER A 66 -10.93 15.80 19.94
CA SER A 66 -11.05 14.78 18.88
C SER A 66 -10.09 13.61 19.13
N ILE A 67 -8.85 13.90 19.54
CA ILE A 67 -7.87 12.87 19.90
C ILE A 67 -8.36 12.03 21.07
N LEU A 68 -8.95 12.64 22.11
CA LEU A 68 -9.53 11.91 23.24
C LEU A 68 -10.65 10.97 22.78
N VAL A 69 -11.60 11.46 21.96
CA VAL A 69 -12.68 10.65 21.40
C VAL A 69 -12.13 9.49 20.57
N ILE A 70 -11.18 9.74 19.68
CA ILE A 70 -10.57 8.69 18.84
C ILE A 70 -9.82 7.67 19.70
N ARG A 71 -9.13 8.08 20.77
CA ARG A 71 -8.47 7.16 21.72
C ARG A 71 -9.49 6.29 22.45
N SER A 72 -10.63 6.83 22.86
CA SER A 72 -11.71 6.06 23.47
C SER A 72 -12.28 5.02 22.50
N ILE A 73 -12.53 5.40 21.24
CA ILE A 73 -12.98 4.47 20.20
C ILE A 73 -11.91 3.41 19.91
N ASN A 74 -10.64 3.79 19.87
CA ASN A 74 -9.50 2.88 19.69
C ASN A 74 -9.42 1.85 20.83
N PHE A 75 -9.72 2.26 22.07
CA PHE A 75 -9.80 1.36 23.21
C PHE A 75 -10.98 0.39 23.10
N ILE A 76 -12.16 0.86 22.67
CA ILE A 76 -13.31 -0.02 22.37
C ILE A 76 -12.94 -1.02 21.26
N ALA A 77 -12.25 -0.57 20.22
CA ALA A 77 -11.77 -1.42 19.13
C ALA A 77 -10.82 -2.53 19.63
N PHE A 78 -9.98 -2.21 20.62
CA PHE A 78 -9.17 -3.20 21.31
C PHE A 78 -10.01 -4.20 22.11
N LEU A 79 -11.00 -3.75 22.88
CA LEU A 79 -11.87 -4.62 23.67
C LEU A 79 -12.67 -5.60 22.81
N ILE A 80 -13.10 -5.18 21.61
CA ILE A 80 -13.75 -6.09 20.65
C ILE A 80 -12.76 -6.99 19.91
N GLY A 81 -11.45 -6.88 20.17
CA GLY A 81 -10.42 -7.77 19.65
C GLY A 81 -9.94 -7.42 18.24
N LEU A 82 -10.08 -6.18 17.79
CA LEU A 82 -9.67 -5.76 16.44
C LEU A 82 -8.15 -5.92 16.22
N ASN A 83 -7.34 -5.87 17.28
CA ASN A 83 -5.91 -6.19 17.23
C ASN A 83 -5.61 -7.66 16.89
N ARG A 84 -6.62 -8.54 16.93
CA ARG A 84 -6.51 -9.94 16.54
C ARG A 84 -7.08 -10.13 15.14
N THR A 85 -6.54 -9.40 14.17
CA THR A 85 -6.94 -9.48 12.76
C THR A 85 -5.84 -10.14 11.94
N ILE A 86 -6.17 -11.24 11.29
CA ILE A 86 -5.31 -11.93 10.33
C ILE A 86 -5.67 -11.43 8.93
N TYR A 87 -4.70 -10.94 8.16
CA TYR A 87 -4.94 -10.55 6.78
C TYR A 87 -4.44 -11.62 5.80
N VAL A 88 -5.28 -11.97 4.83
CA VAL A 88 -4.99 -12.94 3.77
C VAL A 88 -4.65 -12.20 2.48
N GLY A 89 -3.65 -12.69 1.74
CA GLY A 89 -3.10 -12.02 0.56
C GLY A 89 -2.30 -10.76 0.91
N ASN A 90 -1.90 -10.60 2.16
CA ASN A 90 -1.27 -9.39 2.70
C ASN A 90 0.25 -9.41 2.47
N GLN A 91 0.66 -9.12 1.24
CA GLN A 91 2.07 -8.96 0.89
C GLN A 91 2.68 -7.85 1.78
N PRO A 92 4.01 -7.88 2.05
CA PRO A 92 4.67 -6.96 2.99
C PRO A 92 4.85 -5.53 2.41
N VAL A 93 3.81 -5.03 1.75
CA VAL A 93 3.68 -3.73 1.11
C VAL A 93 2.32 -3.13 1.37
N SER A 94 2.24 -1.79 1.34
CA SER A 94 0.98 -1.08 1.60
C SER A 94 -0.14 -1.42 0.61
N THR A 95 0.24 -1.78 -0.61
CA THR A 95 -0.66 -2.07 -1.72
C THR A 95 -0.33 -3.45 -2.28
N SER A 96 -1.04 -4.46 -1.79
CA SER A 96 -0.96 -5.82 -2.32
C SER A 96 -1.65 -5.89 -3.68
N ILE A 97 -1.08 -6.67 -4.60
CA ILE A 97 -1.64 -6.92 -5.94
C ILE A 97 -1.64 -8.41 -6.24
N TRP A 98 -2.65 -8.83 -6.98
CA TRP A 98 -3.01 -10.24 -7.15
C TRP A 98 -3.38 -10.53 -8.60
N SER A 99 -2.98 -11.71 -9.07
CA SER A 99 -3.53 -12.31 -10.29
C SER A 99 -4.94 -12.87 -10.04
N ASN A 100 -5.62 -13.29 -11.10
CA ASN A 100 -6.92 -13.96 -10.97
C ASN A 100 -6.82 -15.27 -10.17
N ASN A 101 -5.72 -16.00 -10.31
CA ASN A 101 -5.48 -17.22 -9.53
C ASN A 101 -5.25 -16.91 -8.05
N ASP A 102 -4.48 -15.86 -7.75
CA ASP A 102 -4.27 -15.40 -6.37
C ASP A 102 -5.60 -15.05 -5.69
N GLN A 103 -6.53 -14.40 -6.40
CA GLN A 103 -7.86 -14.08 -5.89
C GLN A 103 -8.69 -15.33 -5.53
N ILE A 104 -8.59 -16.40 -6.33
CA ILE A 104 -9.24 -17.68 -6.02
C ILE A 104 -8.65 -18.27 -4.73
N GLU A 105 -7.31 -18.35 -4.64
CA GLU A 105 -6.62 -18.89 -3.47
C GLU A 105 -6.93 -18.08 -2.19
N ILE A 106 -6.96 -16.75 -2.28
CA ILE A 106 -7.30 -15.87 -1.15
C ILE A 106 -8.71 -16.21 -0.62
N SER A 107 -9.68 -16.43 -1.50
CA SER A 107 -11.05 -16.76 -1.08
C SER A 107 -11.14 -18.12 -0.36
N GLU A 108 -10.41 -19.14 -0.83
CA GLU A 108 -10.31 -20.45 -0.17
C GLU A 108 -9.62 -20.36 1.20
N LEU A 109 -8.53 -19.60 1.27
CA LEU A 109 -7.79 -19.37 2.51
C LEU A 109 -8.62 -18.60 3.53
N CYS A 110 -9.41 -17.61 3.09
CA CYS A 110 -10.34 -16.91 3.98
C CYS A 110 -11.33 -17.87 4.66
N GLU A 111 -11.88 -18.84 3.92
CA GLU A 111 -12.76 -19.84 4.51
C GLU A 111 -12.01 -20.71 5.52
N LYS A 112 -10.89 -21.32 5.12
CA LYS A 112 -10.08 -22.21 5.96
C LYS A 112 -9.60 -21.53 7.24
N LEU A 113 -9.02 -20.33 7.10
CA LEU A 113 -8.47 -19.57 8.23
C LEU A 113 -9.56 -19.06 9.15
N SER A 114 -10.76 -18.75 8.65
CA SER A 114 -11.87 -18.39 9.53
C SER A 114 -12.26 -19.53 10.47
N LYS A 115 -12.21 -20.78 10.03
CA LYS A 115 -12.47 -21.96 10.89
C LYS A 115 -11.31 -22.19 11.87
N THR A 116 -10.07 -22.09 11.37
CA THR A 116 -8.84 -22.34 12.15
C THR A 116 -8.66 -21.30 13.27
N TYR A 117 -8.83 -20.02 12.95
CA TYR A 117 -8.66 -18.90 13.86
C TYR A 117 -10.02 -18.35 14.32
N SER A 118 -10.84 -19.20 14.92
CA SER A 118 -12.24 -18.90 15.30
C SER A 118 -12.42 -17.66 16.20
N LYS A 119 -11.38 -17.25 16.94
CA LYS A 119 -11.38 -16.08 17.83
C LYS A 119 -10.83 -14.79 17.18
N HIS A 120 -10.39 -14.85 15.92
CA HIS A 120 -9.76 -13.74 15.20
C HIS A 120 -10.69 -13.15 14.14
N TYR A 121 -10.48 -11.88 13.82
CA TYR A 121 -10.99 -11.31 12.58
C TYR A 121 -10.15 -11.85 11.43
N ILE A 122 -10.79 -12.12 10.29
CA ILE A 122 -10.09 -12.39 9.04
C ILE A 122 -10.32 -11.20 8.11
N GLY A 123 -9.27 -10.73 7.46
CA GLY A 123 -9.34 -9.56 6.59
C GLY A 123 -8.68 -9.76 5.25
N VAL A 124 -9.15 -8.99 4.27
CA VAL A 124 -8.50 -8.82 2.96
C VAL A 124 -8.42 -7.32 2.69
N ARG A 125 -7.22 -6.78 2.50
CA ARG A 125 -6.99 -5.34 2.23
C ARG A 125 -7.01 -5.05 0.74
N ASN A 126 -6.80 -3.80 0.32
CA ASN A 126 -6.54 -3.48 -1.09
C ASN A 126 -7.61 -3.96 -2.10
N VAL A 127 -8.85 -4.13 -1.67
CA VAL A 127 -9.92 -4.64 -2.53
C VAL A 127 -10.52 -3.50 -3.35
N LEU A 128 -10.53 -3.65 -4.67
CA LEU A 128 -11.11 -2.71 -5.63
C LEU A 128 -12.35 -3.36 -6.28
N PRO A 129 -13.56 -2.78 -6.14
CA PRO A 129 -14.78 -3.38 -6.67
C PRO A 129 -14.74 -3.69 -8.17
N HIS A 130 -14.10 -2.84 -8.96
CA HIS A 130 -14.04 -2.99 -10.40
C HIS A 130 -12.98 -4.03 -10.87
N SER A 131 -12.01 -4.38 -10.02
CA SER A 131 -10.94 -5.33 -10.36
C SER A 131 -11.13 -6.70 -9.72
N HIS A 132 -11.89 -6.78 -8.62
CA HIS A 132 -11.96 -7.95 -7.74
C HIS A 132 -13.41 -8.44 -7.51
N LEU A 133 -14.30 -8.29 -8.49
CA LEU A 133 -15.72 -8.62 -8.34
C LEU A 133 -15.94 -10.08 -7.89
N ASP A 134 -15.24 -11.04 -8.49
CA ASP A 134 -15.37 -12.45 -8.16
C ASP A 134 -14.89 -12.76 -6.74
N LEU A 135 -13.77 -12.15 -6.32
CA LEU A 135 -13.27 -12.26 -4.94
C LEU A 135 -14.31 -11.72 -3.95
N ILE A 136 -14.85 -10.52 -4.22
CA ILE A 136 -15.86 -9.86 -3.38
C ILE A 136 -17.08 -10.76 -3.20
N GLN A 137 -17.66 -11.27 -4.29
CA GLN A 137 -18.83 -12.14 -4.22
C GLN A 137 -18.58 -13.40 -3.37
N LYS A 138 -17.38 -13.99 -3.46
CA LYS A 138 -17.01 -15.16 -2.66
C LYS A 138 -16.86 -14.80 -1.18
N ILE A 139 -16.12 -13.75 -0.83
CA ILE A 139 -15.88 -13.41 0.58
C ILE A 139 -17.12 -12.82 1.26
N GLU A 140 -18.00 -12.11 0.54
CA GLU A 140 -19.29 -11.65 1.11
C GLU A 140 -20.19 -12.83 1.49
N LYS A 141 -20.25 -13.88 0.66
CA LYS A 141 -20.93 -15.14 1.01
C LYS A 141 -20.34 -15.82 2.24
N LEU A 142 -19.05 -15.62 2.51
CA LEU A 142 -18.37 -16.10 3.72
C LEU A 142 -18.63 -15.20 4.96
N GLY A 143 -19.40 -14.13 4.84
CA GLY A 143 -19.75 -13.21 5.92
C GLY A 143 -18.74 -12.10 6.17
N PHE A 144 -17.98 -11.71 5.14
CA PHE A 144 -17.14 -10.51 5.18
C PHE A 144 -17.98 -9.25 4.95
N TYR A 145 -17.54 -8.14 5.55
CA TYR A 145 -18.15 -6.83 5.43
C TYR A 145 -17.13 -5.82 4.89
N ALA A 146 -17.53 -5.04 3.89
CA ALA A 146 -16.68 -4.02 3.28
C ALA A 146 -16.59 -2.78 4.16
N LEU A 147 -15.38 -2.26 4.35
CA LEU A 147 -15.09 -0.99 4.99
C LEU A 147 -14.22 -0.15 4.04
N PRO A 148 -14.59 1.10 3.73
CA PRO A 148 -13.74 1.96 2.91
C PRO A 148 -12.40 2.20 3.62
N SER A 149 -11.32 2.06 2.86
CA SER A 149 -9.94 2.12 3.34
C SER A 149 -9.33 3.49 3.03
N ARG A 150 -9.21 3.81 1.73
CA ARG A 150 -8.51 4.99 1.23
C ARG A 150 -8.86 5.26 -0.23
N VAL A 151 -8.65 6.50 -0.67
CA VAL A 151 -8.68 6.84 -2.11
C VAL A 151 -7.30 6.57 -2.70
N ILE A 152 -7.26 5.81 -3.78
CA ILE A 152 -6.07 5.57 -4.60
C ILE A 152 -6.22 6.23 -5.96
N TYR A 153 -5.13 6.33 -6.72
CA TYR A 153 -5.14 6.93 -8.05
C TYR A 153 -4.53 5.98 -9.07
N GLU A 154 -5.25 5.79 -10.17
CA GLU A 154 -4.92 4.80 -11.19
C GLU A 154 -4.58 5.46 -12.53
N PHE A 155 -3.65 4.87 -13.26
CA PHE A 155 -3.33 5.21 -14.64
C PHE A 155 -3.42 3.93 -15.46
N ASP A 156 -4.40 3.85 -16.37
CA ASP A 156 -4.58 2.68 -17.22
C ASP A 156 -4.09 3.00 -18.63
N LEU A 157 -2.96 2.39 -19.00
CA LEU A 157 -2.35 2.49 -20.32
C LEU A 157 -2.37 1.14 -21.07
N SER A 158 -3.16 0.18 -20.59
CA SER A 158 -3.30 -1.14 -21.22
C SER A 158 -3.95 -1.05 -22.60
N ASN A 159 -4.91 -0.14 -22.76
CA ASN A 159 -5.71 0.03 -23.98
C ASN A 159 -5.37 1.29 -24.79
N GLY A 160 -4.22 1.93 -24.53
CA GLY A 160 -3.75 3.13 -25.24
C GLY A 160 -3.53 4.34 -24.33
N GLU A 161 -3.13 5.46 -24.94
CA GLU A 161 -2.89 6.70 -24.19
C GLU A 161 -4.19 7.34 -23.70
N GLN A 162 -4.23 7.71 -22.43
CA GLN A 162 -5.25 8.62 -21.92
C GLN A 162 -5.04 10.02 -22.49
N THR A 163 -6.09 10.86 -22.41
CA THR A 163 -6.03 12.25 -22.85
C THR A 163 -4.84 12.98 -22.23
N ASN A 164 -4.15 13.71 -23.08
CA ASN A 164 -2.79 14.16 -22.80
C ASN A 164 -2.84 15.45 -21.94
N HIS A 165 -2.88 15.31 -20.62
CA HIS A 165 -3.00 16.41 -19.65
C HIS A 165 -1.83 17.40 -19.70
N SER A 166 -2.11 18.70 -19.56
CA SER A 166 -1.09 19.76 -19.68
C SER A 166 0.05 19.63 -18.66
N HIS A 167 -0.26 19.26 -17.40
CA HIS A 167 0.77 19.01 -16.39
C HIS A 167 1.64 17.80 -16.72
N LEU A 168 1.05 16.71 -17.21
CA LEU A 168 1.78 15.53 -17.63
C LEU A 168 2.75 15.87 -18.78
N LYS A 169 2.31 16.63 -19.79
CA LYS A 169 3.17 17.07 -20.90
C LYS A 169 4.37 17.90 -20.41
N ARG A 170 4.15 18.80 -19.45
CA ARG A 170 5.21 19.61 -18.84
C ARG A 170 6.21 18.74 -18.11
N ASP A 171 5.74 17.74 -17.36
CA ASP A 171 6.60 16.83 -16.62
C ASP A 171 7.42 15.92 -17.53
N LEU A 172 6.83 15.38 -18.60
CA LEU A 172 7.56 14.62 -19.63
C LEU A 172 8.60 15.48 -20.36
N THR A 173 8.28 16.75 -20.60
CA THR A 173 9.25 17.68 -21.19
C THR A 173 10.39 17.98 -20.22
N TYR A 174 10.09 18.12 -18.94
CA TYR A 174 11.09 18.37 -17.91
C TYR A 174 12.00 17.15 -17.70
N GLN A 175 11.43 15.95 -17.69
CA GLN A 175 12.16 14.69 -17.68
C GLN A 175 13.17 14.59 -18.83
N ARG A 176 12.82 15.04 -20.05
CA ARG A 176 13.75 15.03 -21.19
C ARG A 176 14.89 16.05 -21.09
N LYS A 177 14.72 17.11 -20.28
CA LYS A 177 15.68 18.22 -20.15
C LYS A 177 16.57 18.11 -18.92
N THR A 178 16.27 17.20 -18.00
CA THR A 178 17.06 17.03 -16.77
C THR A 178 18.45 16.48 -17.10
N ALA A 179 19.46 16.89 -16.33
CA ALA A 179 20.80 16.31 -16.38
C ALA A 179 20.90 14.96 -15.66
N LEU A 180 19.85 14.57 -14.91
CA LEU A 180 19.81 13.30 -14.22
C LEU A 180 19.61 12.15 -15.19
N SER A 181 20.43 11.11 -15.05
CA SER A 181 20.23 9.85 -15.75
C SER A 181 19.17 9.00 -15.03
N SER A 182 18.30 8.35 -15.80
CA SER A 182 17.33 7.39 -15.27
C SER A 182 17.67 5.98 -15.73
N ARG A 183 17.73 5.01 -14.81
CA ARG A 183 17.88 3.59 -15.15
C ARG A 183 17.02 2.69 -14.26
N ILE A 184 16.72 1.49 -14.76
CA ILE A 184 16.10 0.43 -13.98
C ILE A 184 17.21 -0.48 -13.45
N ALA A 185 17.32 -0.57 -12.13
CA ALA A 185 18.24 -1.43 -11.42
C ALA A 185 17.52 -2.68 -10.91
N MET A 186 18.17 -3.83 -11.11
CA MET A 186 17.81 -5.12 -10.48
C MET A 186 18.77 -5.48 -9.35
N GLN A 187 19.90 -4.78 -9.24
CA GLN A 187 20.89 -4.90 -8.19
C GLN A 187 21.49 -3.51 -7.93
N LEU A 188 21.87 -3.27 -6.69
CA LEU A 188 22.48 -2.03 -6.22
C LEU A 188 23.61 -2.38 -5.24
N SER A 189 24.64 -1.53 -5.18
CA SER A 189 25.70 -1.66 -4.17
C SER A 189 25.17 -1.39 -2.76
N SER A 190 25.93 -1.76 -1.72
CA SER A 190 25.59 -1.47 -0.32
C SER A 190 25.37 0.03 -0.07
N ASP A 191 26.18 0.89 -0.69
CA ASP A 191 26.06 2.35 -0.56
C ASP A 191 24.80 2.88 -1.24
N GLN A 192 24.48 2.37 -2.43
CA GLN A 192 23.25 2.71 -3.15
C GLN A 192 21.99 2.25 -2.39
N LEU A 193 22.01 1.04 -1.81
CA LEU A 193 20.95 0.53 -0.95
C LEU A 193 20.75 1.41 0.28
N SER A 194 21.85 1.81 0.93
CA SER A 194 21.82 2.72 2.07
C SER A 194 21.25 4.10 1.69
N ARG A 195 21.60 4.61 0.49
CA ARG A 195 21.09 5.88 -0.03
C ARG A 195 19.58 5.82 -0.30
N ILE A 196 19.06 4.78 -0.97
CA ILE A 196 17.61 4.69 -1.21
C ILE A 196 16.83 4.47 0.10
N HIS A 197 17.38 3.73 1.06
CA HIS A 197 16.79 3.58 2.39
C HIS A 197 16.73 4.93 3.12
N HIS A 198 17.78 5.75 3.04
CA HIS A 198 17.77 7.11 3.57
C HIS A 198 16.68 7.96 2.92
N LEU A 199 16.62 8.00 1.58
CA LEU A 199 15.59 8.74 0.84
C LEU A 199 14.17 8.27 1.19
N TYR A 200 13.97 6.97 1.41
CA TYR A 200 12.72 6.40 1.90
C TYR A 200 12.37 6.95 3.29
N THR A 201 13.34 6.94 4.20
CA THR A 201 13.14 7.38 5.59
C THR A 201 12.77 8.85 5.66
N GLU A 202 13.43 9.71 4.88
CA GLU A 202 13.11 11.15 4.83
C GLU A 202 11.66 11.39 4.38
N ILE A 203 11.20 10.66 3.35
CA ILE A 203 9.85 10.84 2.81
C ILE A 203 8.78 10.12 3.64
N TYR A 204 8.89 8.81 3.80
CA TYR A 204 7.81 8.01 4.39
C TYR A 204 7.79 8.07 5.91
N ILE A 205 8.93 8.19 6.58
CA ILE A 205 8.98 8.13 8.04
C ILE A 205 8.97 9.53 8.65
N LYS A 206 9.94 10.37 8.29
CA LYS A 206 10.08 11.71 8.88
C LYS A 206 9.01 12.69 8.39
N LYS A 207 8.77 12.76 7.08
CA LYS A 207 7.78 13.68 6.50
C LYS A 207 6.34 13.20 6.65
N HIS A 208 6.08 11.90 6.53
CA HIS A 208 4.72 11.37 6.57
C HIS A 208 4.29 10.83 7.94
N SER A 209 4.83 9.69 8.39
CA SER A 209 4.42 9.11 9.68
C SER A 209 5.36 7.99 10.13
N PRO A 210 5.70 7.91 11.44
CA PRO A 210 6.41 6.75 11.99
C PRO A 210 5.60 5.45 11.96
N LEU A 211 4.30 5.52 11.63
CA LEU A 211 3.40 4.38 11.47
C LEU A 211 3.48 3.74 10.08
N ASN A 212 4.20 4.37 9.13
CA ASN A 212 4.54 3.72 7.86
C ASN A 212 5.48 2.53 8.11
N ALA A 213 5.59 1.63 7.13
CA ALA A 213 6.53 0.50 7.24
C ALA A 213 7.95 1.03 7.39
N GLN A 214 8.59 0.71 8.50
CA GLN A 214 9.99 1.05 8.71
C GLN A 214 10.83 -0.03 8.03
N TYR A 215 10.92 0.06 6.69
CA TYR A 215 11.66 -0.88 5.87
C TYR A 215 13.14 -0.85 6.22
N THR A 216 13.77 -2.02 6.27
CA THR A 216 15.22 -2.18 6.46
C THR A 216 15.97 -2.10 5.14
N VAL A 217 17.29 -1.97 5.18
CA VAL A 217 18.15 -2.11 3.99
C VAL A 217 18.02 -3.51 3.39
N GLU A 218 17.86 -4.53 4.25
CA GLU A 218 17.65 -5.93 3.88
C GLU A 218 16.40 -6.10 3.02
N PHE A 219 15.30 -5.40 3.33
CA PHE A 219 14.11 -5.41 2.46
C PHE A 219 14.45 -4.98 1.04
N PHE A 220 15.13 -3.83 0.85
CA PHE A 220 15.50 -3.35 -0.47
C PHE A 220 16.45 -4.31 -1.19
N ARG A 221 17.42 -4.88 -0.47
CA ARG A 221 18.36 -5.87 -1.00
C ARG A 221 17.62 -7.09 -1.53
N ASP A 222 16.79 -7.70 -0.69
CA ASP A 222 16.08 -8.94 -0.98
C ASP A 222 15.08 -8.76 -2.14
N MET A 223 14.36 -7.64 -2.18
CA MET A 223 13.39 -7.35 -3.25
C MET A 223 14.05 -7.24 -4.62
N LEU A 224 15.26 -6.69 -4.69
CA LEU A 224 16.00 -6.53 -5.92
C LEU A 224 16.71 -7.82 -6.32
N SER A 225 17.43 -8.47 -5.39
CA SER A 225 18.19 -9.69 -5.69
C SER A 225 17.31 -10.88 -6.06
N SER A 226 16.11 -10.98 -5.47
CA SER A 226 15.12 -12.00 -5.84
C SER A 226 14.38 -11.69 -7.14
N GLY A 227 14.50 -10.46 -7.66
CA GLY A 227 13.75 -9.99 -8.82
C GLY A 227 12.24 -9.84 -8.57
N VAL A 228 11.78 -9.85 -7.31
CA VAL A 228 10.38 -9.54 -6.96
C VAL A 228 10.04 -8.10 -7.34
N MET A 229 11.00 -7.18 -7.16
CA MET A 229 10.87 -5.78 -7.55
C MET A 229 12.04 -5.34 -8.41
N ARG A 230 11.84 -4.22 -9.09
CA ARG A 230 12.88 -3.45 -9.78
C ARG A 230 12.93 -2.05 -9.19
N CYS A 231 14.05 -1.35 -9.34
CA CYS A 231 14.18 0.01 -8.86
C CYS A 231 14.42 0.97 -10.02
N ILE A 232 13.54 1.95 -10.24
CA ILE A 232 13.92 3.13 -11.00
C ILE A 232 14.80 3.99 -10.10
N ILE A 233 15.95 4.42 -10.59
CA ILE A 233 16.79 5.42 -9.93
C ILE A 233 17.00 6.62 -10.85
N LEU A 234 17.05 7.81 -10.24
CA LEU A 234 17.50 9.05 -10.86
C LEU A 234 18.82 9.46 -10.19
N GLN A 235 19.90 9.52 -10.97
CA GLN A 235 21.25 9.80 -10.45
C GLN A 235 21.96 10.86 -11.28
N ASP A 236 22.88 11.59 -10.64
CA ASP A 236 23.74 12.57 -11.31
C ASP A 236 24.97 11.92 -11.96
N SER A 237 25.87 12.75 -12.52
CA SER A 237 27.11 12.31 -13.17
C SER A 237 28.11 11.66 -12.21
N ASN A 238 27.96 11.87 -10.90
CA ASN A 238 28.79 11.26 -9.85
C ASN A 238 28.14 9.99 -9.30
N GLU A 239 27.10 9.47 -9.96
CA GLU A 239 26.32 8.30 -9.57
C GLU A 239 25.57 8.46 -8.23
N LEU A 240 25.43 9.67 -7.71
CA LEU A 240 24.65 9.92 -6.51
C LEU A 240 23.15 9.82 -6.85
N ILE A 241 22.45 8.94 -6.13
CA ILE A 241 21.00 8.77 -6.29
C ILE A 241 20.26 9.92 -5.62
N HIS A 242 19.51 10.69 -6.42
CA HIS A 242 18.66 11.80 -5.98
C HIS A 242 17.20 11.40 -5.78
N ALA A 243 16.74 10.39 -6.50
CA ALA A 243 15.41 9.83 -6.33
C ALA A 243 15.35 8.36 -6.74
N PHE A 244 14.39 7.63 -6.17
CA PHE A 244 14.15 6.24 -6.54
C PHE A 244 12.66 5.89 -6.45
N ALA A 245 12.27 4.82 -7.13
CA ALA A 245 10.97 4.17 -6.98
C ALA A 245 11.13 2.65 -7.12
N LEU A 246 10.62 1.90 -6.14
CA LEU A 246 10.45 0.44 -6.27
C LEU A 246 9.22 0.14 -7.11
N LEU A 247 9.39 -0.77 -8.06
CA LEU A 247 8.39 -1.22 -9.00
C LEU A 247 8.03 -2.66 -8.67
N TYR A 248 6.80 -2.89 -8.21
CA TYR A 248 6.27 -4.22 -7.97
C TYR A 248 5.15 -4.52 -8.97
N GLN A 249 5.34 -5.56 -9.79
CA GLN A 249 4.46 -5.90 -10.89
C GLN A 249 3.93 -7.34 -10.73
N ARG A 250 2.63 -7.52 -10.93
CA ARG A 250 1.96 -8.83 -11.01
C ARG A 250 1.02 -8.79 -12.20
N GLY A 251 1.27 -9.62 -13.22
CA GLY A 251 0.58 -9.51 -14.51
C GLY A 251 0.75 -8.13 -15.16
N GLN A 252 -0.37 -7.51 -15.58
CA GLN A 252 -0.41 -6.15 -16.14
C GLN A 252 -0.49 -5.04 -15.08
N THR A 253 -0.62 -5.39 -13.80
CA THR A 253 -0.76 -4.42 -12.72
C THR A 253 0.61 -4.10 -12.12
N LEU A 254 0.93 -2.80 -12.05
CA LEU A 254 2.08 -2.25 -11.37
C LEU A 254 1.64 -1.43 -10.16
N VAL A 255 2.37 -1.53 -9.07
CA VAL A 255 2.34 -0.59 -7.94
C VAL A 255 3.74 -0.06 -7.65
N VAL A 256 3.80 1.03 -6.88
CA VAL A 256 5.05 1.64 -6.40
C VAL A 256 5.06 1.58 -4.87
N PRO A 257 5.55 0.48 -4.25
CA PRO A 257 5.46 0.28 -2.81
C PRO A 257 6.29 1.26 -1.98
N ALA A 258 7.40 1.72 -2.54
CA ALA A 258 8.31 2.66 -1.91
C ALA A 258 8.90 3.58 -2.97
N LEU A 259 9.05 4.85 -2.61
CA LEU A 259 9.79 5.84 -3.37
C LEU A 259 10.47 6.80 -2.42
N GLY A 260 11.41 7.57 -2.93
CA GLY A 260 12.06 8.62 -2.17
C GLY A 260 12.76 9.58 -3.09
N TYR A 261 12.96 10.80 -2.62
CA TYR A 261 13.65 11.85 -3.35
C TYR A 261 14.24 12.84 -2.36
N ASP A 262 15.30 13.52 -2.76
CA ASP A 262 15.94 14.53 -1.94
C ASP A 262 14.96 15.70 -1.69
N ASN A 263 14.64 15.95 -0.41
CA ASN A 263 13.45 16.69 0.02
C ASN A 263 13.76 18.10 0.52
N GLU A 264 14.97 18.64 0.42
CA GLU A 264 15.35 19.95 1.00
C GLU A 264 14.74 21.20 0.32
N LYS A 265 13.46 21.08 -0.08
CA LYS A 265 12.57 21.96 -0.85
C LYS A 265 12.73 21.66 -2.34
N ASP A 266 11.71 21.05 -2.95
CA ASP A 266 11.65 20.54 -4.34
C ASP A 266 11.88 21.63 -5.41
N LYS A 267 13.07 22.25 -5.41
CA LYS A 267 13.51 23.28 -6.37
C LYS A 267 13.67 22.69 -7.77
N ASN A 268 13.90 21.38 -7.87
CA ASN A 268 14.22 20.67 -9.10
C ASN A 268 13.08 19.74 -9.57
N GLY A 269 11.88 19.81 -8.98
CA GLY A 269 10.74 18.98 -9.38
C GLY A 269 11.04 17.48 -9.43
N LEU A 270 11.84 16.94 -8.49
CA LEU A 270 12.32 15.55 -8.52
C LEU A 270 11.15 14.56 -8.49
N TYR A 271 10.11 14.84 -7.70
CA TYR A 271 8.90 14.02 -7.68
C TYR A 271 8.18 14.04 -9.05
N ARG A 272 8.21 15.17 -9.77
CA ARG A 272 7.66 15.30 -11.14
C ARG A 272 8.45 14.49 -12.14
N ILE A 273 9.79 14.57 -12.10
CA ILE A 273 10.68 13.79 -12.97
C ILE A 273 10.53 12.30 -12.69
N LEU A 274 10.50 11.91 -11.42
CA LEU A 274 10.33 10.52 -11.00
C LEU A 274 8.98 9.98 -11.48
N PHE A 275 7.89 10.74 -11.27
CA PHE A 275 6.57 10.38 -11.79
C PHE A 275 6.58 10.25 -13.33
N ALA A 276 7.15 11.20 -14.05
CA ALA A 276 7.25 11.15 -15.51
C ALA A 276 8.05 9.93 -15.99
N THR A 277 9.08 9.53 -15.24
CA THR A 277 9.88 8.34 -15.51
C THR A 277 9.07 7.06 -15.30
N ILE A 278 8.32 6.97 -14.20
CA ILE A 278 7.37 5.86 -13.94
C ILE A 278 6.30 5.82 -15.03
N TYR A 279 5.73 6.97 -15.39
CA TYR A 279 4.72 7.10 -16.44
C TYR A 279 5.23 6.62 -17.80
N SER A 280 6.44 7.05 -18.18
CA SER A 280 7.09 6.60 -19.41
C SER A 280 7.32 5.09 -19.41
N TYR A 281 7.71 4.52 -18.27
CA TYR A 281 7.89 3.08 -18.09
C TYR A 281 6.55 2.33 -18.28
N ILE A 282 5.47 2.71 -17.59
CA ILE A 282 4.18 2.03 -17.72
C ILE A 282 3.59 2.19 -19.12
N LYS A 283 3.85 3.32 -19.79
CA LYS A 283 3.43 3.57 -21.16
C LYS A 283 4.12 2.62 -22.13
N GLN A 284 5.45 2.51 -22.02
CA GLN A 284 6.25 1.61 -22.86
C GLN A 284 5.82 0.15 -22.68
N GLN A 285 5.49 -0.24 -21.45
CA GLN A 285 5.12 -1.61 -21.09
C GLN A 285 3.61 -1.89 -21.20
N LYS A 286 2.79 -0.89 -21.56
CA LYS A 286 1.31 -0.96 -21.61
C LYS A 286 0.69 -1.51 -20.32
N LEU A 287 1.15 -0.97 -19.19
CA LEU A 287 0.74 -1.42 -17.87
C LEU A 287 -0.41 -0.59 -17.30
N TYR A 288 -1.14 -1.22 -16.40
CA TYR A 288 -2.03 -0.57 -15.46
C TYR A 288 -1.24 -0.21 -14.19
N LEU A 289 -1.28 1.04 -13.78
CA LEU A 289 -0.62 1.53 -12.57
C LEU A 289 -1.66 1.85 -11.50
N ASN A 290 -1.64 1.09 -10.40
CA ASN A 290 -2.22 1.54 -9.15
C ASN A 290 -1.16 2.35 -8.39
N TYR A 291 -1.25 3.68 -8.50
CA TYR A 291 -0.28 4.58 -7.88
C TYR A 291 -0.60 4.91 -6.42
N SER A 292 -1.45 4.11 -5.76
CA SER A 292 -1.79 4.21 -4.33
C SER A 292 -2.31 5.60 -3.92
N SER A 293 -2.44 5.84 -2.62
CA SER A 293 -2.91 7.11 -2.03
C SER A 293 -1.84 8.20 -2.01
N GLY A 294 -2.22 9.40 -1.53
CA GLY A 294 -1.32 10.54 -1.37
C GLY A 294 -1.08 11.32 -2.65
N ALA A 295 -0.68 12.59 -2.49
CA ALA A 295 -0.48 13.54 -3.60
C ALA A 295 -1.66 13.56 -4.58
N GLY A 296 -2.89 13.53 -4.06
CA GLY A 296 -4.10 13.29 -4.86
C GLY A 296 -4.31 14.33 -5.95
N GLU A 297 -4.22 15.61 -5.61
CA GLU A 297 -4.32 16.70 -6.59
C GLU A 297 -3.24 16.59 -7.69
N PHE A 298 -2.00 16.30 -7.31
CA PHE A 298 -0.91 16.08 -8.25
C PHE A 298 -1.25 14.98 -9.26
N LYS A 299 -1.77 13.84 -8.79
CA LYS A 299 -2.09 12.67 -9.63
C LYS A 299 -3.29 12.97 -10.53
N ARG A 300 -4.36 13.59 -10.01
CA ARG A 300 -5.54 13.99 -10.79
C ARG A 300 -5.19 14.98 -11.90
N ASN A 301 -4.34 15.96 -11.63
CA ASN A 301 -3.89 16.95 -12.63
C ASN A 301 -3.08 16.32 -13.78
N ARG A 302 -2.70 15.03 -13.66
CA ARG A 302 -1.93 14.26 -14.65
C ARG A 302 -2.74 13.11 -15.28
N GLY A 303 -4.04 13.01 -14.98
CA GLY A 303 -4.93 11.97 -15.50
C GLY A 303 -5.18 10.81 -14.54
N GLY A 304 -4.68 10.88 -13.31
CA GLY A 304 -4.93 9.85 -12.31
C GLY A 304 -6.41 9.77 -11.94
N ILE A 305 -7.02 8.61 -12.16
CA ILE A 305 -8.44 8.36 -11.87
C ILE A 305 -8.55 7.95 -10.40
N PRO A 306 -9.34 8.66 -9.56
CA PRO A 306 -9.51 8.29 -8.17
C PRO A 306 -10.42 7.06 -8.03
N ARG A 307 -10.02 6.09 -7.20
CA ARG A 307 -10.85 4.96 -6.79
C ARG A 307 -10.89 4.81 -5.28
N LEU A 308 -12.02 4.33 -4.77
CA LEU A 308 -12.15 3.94 -3.38
C LEU A 308 -11.72 2.48 -3.21
N GLU A 309 -10.68 2.28 -2.42
CA GLU A 309 -10.17 0.98 -2.02
C GLU A 309 -10.85 0.55 -0.71
N TYR A 310 -11.09 -0.75 -0.53
CA TYR A 310 -11.77 -1.33 0.62
C TYR A 310 -10.89 -2.32 1.37
N VAL A 311 -11.15 -2.44 2.67
CA VAL A 311 -10.78 -3.61 3.48
C VAL A 311 -12.06 -4.40 3.73
N TYR A 312 -12.04 -5.69 3.46
CA TYR A 312 -13.11 -6.62 3.82
C TYR A 312 -12.74 -7.32 5.12
N LEU A 313 -13.63 -7.30 6.11
CA LEU A 313 -13.43 -7.98 7.39
C LEU A 313 -14.54 -8.98 7.70
N LYS A 314 -14.17 -10.18 8.14
CA LYS A 314 -15.04 -11.17 8.75
C LYS A 314 -14.85 -11.15 10.28
N PRO A 315 -15.94 -11.04 11.05
CA PRO A 315 -15.85 -11.12 12.51
C PRO A 315 -15.48 -12.54 12.98
N PRO A 316 -14.93 -12.68 14.19
CA PRO A 316 -14.72 -13.97 14.84
C PRO A 316 -15.98 -14.85 14.85
N LEU A 317 -15.79 -16.17 14.74
CA LEU A 317 -16.89 -17.13 14.74
C LEU A 317 -17.74 -17.00 16.01
N HIS A 318 -19.03 -17.25 15.86
CA HIS A 318 -20.05 -17.21 16.92
C HIS A 318 -20.23 -15.84 17.62
N SER A 319 -19.53 -14.77 17.22
CA SER A 319 -19.70 -13.44 17.83
C SER A 319 -20.80 -12.63 17.14
N LYS A 320 -22.05 -12.78 17.60
CA LYS A 320 -23.21 -11.99 17.11
C LYS A 320 -23.00 -10.48 17.27
N PHE A 321 -22.41 -10.06 18.38
CA PHE A 321 -22.14 -8.64 18.67
C PHE A 321 -21.14 -8.02 17.69
N ARG A 322 -19.98 -8.67 17.46
CA ARG A 322 -18.97 -8.18 16.52
C ARG A 322 -19.48 -8.17 15.07
N LYS A 323 -20.29 -9.17 14.72
CA LYS A 323 -21.01 -9.21 13.43
C LYS A 323 -21.96 -8.02 13.27
N PHE A 324 -22.77 -7.74 14.30
CA PHE A 324 -23.68 -6.59 14.29
C PHE A 324 -22.92 -5.27 14.09
N ILE A 325 -21.83 -5.05 14.83
CA ILE A 325 -20.99 -3.85 14.69
C ILE A 325 -20.47 -3.71 13.26
N LEU A 326 -19.82 -4.74 12.71
CA LEU A 326 -19.25 -4.68 11.37
C LEU A 326 -20.33 -4.45 10.30
N SER A 327 -21.48 -5.11 10.41
CA SER A 327 -22.60 -4.92 9.49
C SER A 327 -23.11 -3.48 9.51
N LYS A 328 -23.29 -2.89 10.70
CA LYS A 328 -23.72 -1.49 10.84
C LYS A 328 -22.68 -0.50 10.32
N LEU A 329 -21.40 -0.75 10.59
CA LEU A 329 -20.31 0.08 10.06
C LEU A 329 -20.26 0.01 8.54
N SER A 330 -20.34 -1.20 7.97
CA SER A 330 -20.34 -1.40 6.52
C SER A 330 -21.52 -0.69 5.85
N GLN A 331 -22.73 -0.80 6.41
CA GLN A 331 -23.90 -0.09 5.91
C GLN A 331 -23.73 1.44 5.97
N LYS A 332 -23.25 1.96 7.11
CA LYS A 332 -23.09 3.41 7.31
C LYS A 332 -22.00 3.98 6.40
N LEU A 333 -20.85 3.31 6.34
CA LEU A 333 -19.68 3.73 5.58
C LEU A 333 -19.83 3.46 4.08
N GLY A 334 -20.71 2.54 3.66
CA GLY A 334 -21.03 2.29 2.26
C GLY A 334 -21.63 3.49 1.54
N SER A 335 -22.16 4.48 2.27
CA SER A 335 -22.63 5.76 1.73
C SER A 335 -21.51 6.76 1.42
N ILE A 336 -20.27 6.49 1.82
CA ILE A 336 -19.14 7.39 1.58
C ILE A 336 -18.78 7.36 0.10
N THR A 337 -18.75 8.55 -0.51
CA THR A 337 -18.38 8.72 -1.91
C THR A 337 -16.93 9.19 -2.03
N ILE A 338 -16.29 8.85 -3.16
CA ILE A 338 -14.95 9.33 -3.52
C ILE A 338 -14.90 10.87 -3.49
N LYS A 339 -15.93 11.54 -4.03
CA LYS A 339 -16.03 13.01 -4.04
C LYS A 339 -15.92 13.60 -2.64
N LYS A 340 -16.70 13.06 -1.68
CA LYS A 340 -16.68 13.53 -0.29
C LYS A 340 -15.32 13.32 0.37
N LEU A 341 -14.66 12.19 0.10
CA LEU A 341 -13.31 11.94 0.63
C LEU A 341 -12.28 12.91 0.05
N ILE A 342 -12.35 13.21 -1.25
CA ILE A 342 -11.47 14.19 -1.90
C ILE A 342 -11.68 15.59 -1.32
N GLU A 343 -12.93 16.00 -1.09
CA GLU A 343 -13.26 17.28 -0.42
C GLU A 343 -12.70 17.36 1.00
N MET A 344 -12.54 16.22 1.67
CA MET A 344 -11.93 16.11 3.00
C MET A 344 -10.40 15.97 2.96
N GLY A 345 -9.77 15.98 1.78
CA GLY A 345 -8.32 15.98 1.61
C GLY A 345 -7.69 14.68 1.06
N ALA A 346 -8.49 13.74 0.54
CA ALA A 346 -7.99 12.48 -0.03
C ALA A 346 -7.39 12.60 -1.46
#